data_AF-A0A9W7EER7-F1
#
_entry.id   AF-A0A9W7EER7-F1
#
_cell.length_a   1.000
_cell.length_b   1.000
_cell.length_c   1.000
_cell.angle_alpha   90.00
_cell.angle_beta   90.00
_cell.angle_gamma   90.00
#
_symmetry.space_group_name_H-M   'P 1'
#
loop_
_entity.id
_entity.type
_entity.pdbx_description
1 polymer ?
#
loop_
_entity_poly.entity_id
_entity_poly.type
_entity_poly.pdbx_seq_one_letter_code
_entity_poly.pdbx_strand_id
1 'polypeptide(L)'
;MTQLPREKIVKLSEQRPELLSASFSKVPWDAFFQFRYIAAVSGNSYSGLLKEALWSNSCVLRQDSHAGEWYERFLEPWVHYVPVEFDLSDLFEKIEWAISHDDECRKIAENGHTSAFEIFREESVDAYIFQTINNHIPG
;
A
#
# COMPACT_ATOMS: atom_id res chain seq x y z
N MET A 1 -3.08 -15.06 -21.12
CA MET A 1 -3.30 -13.75 -20.47
C MET A 1 -2.64 -13.82 -19.11
N THR A 2 -1.74 -12.88 -18.80
CA THR A 2 -1.16 -12.76 -17.46
C THR A 2 -2.28 -12.39 -16.49
N GLN A 3 -2.42 -13.17 -15.42
CA GLN A 3 -3.45 -12.93 -14.40
C GLN A 3 -3.19 -11.60 -13.69
N LEU A 4 -4.24 -10.81 -13.42
CA LEU A 4 -4.09 -9.54 -12.71
C LEU A 4 -3.68 -9.79 -11.24
N PRO A 5 -2.85 -8.93 -10.62
CA PRO A 5 -2.45 -9.12 -9.23
C PRO A 5 -3.61 -9.22 -8.24
N ARG A 6 -4.65 -8.38 -8.40
CA ARG A 6 -5.88 -8.48 -7.59
C ARG A 6 -6.62 -9.82 -7.69
N GLU A 7 -6.51 -10.51 -8.82
CA GLU A 7 -7.09 -11.85 -8.99
C GLU A 7 -6.17 -12.91 -8.38
N LYS A 8 -4.85 -12.67 -8.44
CA LYS A 8 -3.84 -13.57 -7.87
C LYS A 8 -3.92 -13.59 -6.34
N ILE A 9 -4.05 -12.43 -5.68
CA ILE A 9 -4.13 -12.37 -4.21
C ILE A 9 -5.37 -13.09 -3.65
N VAL A 10 -6.50 -13.11 -4.37
CA VAL A 10 -7.69 -13.89 -3.97
C VAL A 10 -7.42 -15.39 -4.05
N LYS A 11 -6.71 -15.87 -5.08
CA LYS A 11 -6.31 -17.30 -5.13
C LYS A 11 -5.27 -17.65 -4.07
N LEU A 12 -4.40 -16.72 -3.69
CA LEU A 12 -3.45 -16.92 -2.61
C LEU A 12 -4.17 -17.00 -1.25
N SER A 13 -5.22 -16.21 -1.01
CA SER A 13 -6.00 -16.28 0.24
C SER A 13 -6.68 -17.64 0.42
N GLU A 14 -7.09 -18.30 -0.68
CA GLU A 14 -7.64 -19.66 -0.64
C GLU A 14 -6.59 -20.73 -0.25
N GLN A 15 -5.31 -20.49 -0.52
CA GLN A 15 -4.23 -21.46 -0.23
C GLN A 15 -3.76 -21.41 1.23
N ARG A 16 -3.75 -20.22 1.83
CA ARG A 16 -3.31 -19.97 3.21
C ARG A 16 -4.31 -19.03 3.93
N PRO A 17 -5.57 -19.47 4.14
CA PRO A 17 -6.61 -18.62 4.72
C PRO A 17 -6.33 -18.20 6.17
N GLU A 18 -5.42 -18.89 6.86
CA GLU A 18 -4.94 -18.53 8.19
C GLU A 18 -3.99 -17.33 8.19
N LEU A 19 -3.40 -16.98 7.04
CA LEU A 19 -2.48 -15.85 6.88
C LEU A 19 -3.10 -14.67 6.14
N LEU A 20 -3.97 -14.94 5.16
CA LEU A 20 -4.45 -13.94 4.22
C LEU A 20 -5.96 -14.05 4.03
N SER A 21 -6.66 -12.93 4.19
CA SER A 21 -8.06 -12.79 3.78
C SER A 21 -8.16 -11.78 2.65
N ALA A 22 -8.57 -12.23 1.47
CA ALA A 22 -8.77 -11.37 0.30
C ALA A 22 -9.99 -11.86 -0.49
N SER A 23 -10.86 -10.93 -0.87
CA SER A 23 -12.04 -11.20 -1.70
C SER A 23 -12.45 -9.94 -2.47
N PHE A 24 -13.37 -10.09 -3.43
CA PHE A 24 -13.99 -8.95 -4.12
C PHE A 24 -15.17 -8.34 -3.35
N SER A 25 -15.49 -8.86 -2.17
CA SER A 25 -16.55 -8.32 -1.33
C SER A 25 -16.14 -6.99 -0.72
N LYS A 26 -17.09 -6.06 -0.63
CA LYS A 26 -16.86 -4.75 -0.02
C LYS A 26 -16.68 -4.92 1.50
N VAL A 27 -15.61 -4.34 2.03
CA VAL A 27 -15.40 -4.18 3.47
C VAL A 27 -15.80 -2.75 3.87
N PRO A 28 -16.67 -2.58 4.89
CA PRO A 28 -16.95 -1.26 5.47
C PRO A 28 -15.68 -0.57 6.00
N TRP A 29 -15.59 0.75 5.86
CA TRP A 29 -14.37 1.50 6.23
C TRP A 29 -14.03 1.41 7.72
N ASP A 30 -15.05 1.43 8.58
CA ASP A 30 -14.92 1.25 10.02
C ASP A 30 -14.25 -0.09 10.37
N ALA A 31 -14.58 -1.17 9.66
CA ALA A 31 -13.90 -2.46 9.81
C ALA A 31 -12.51 -2.47 9.17
N PHE A 32 -12.35 -1.85 7.99
CA PHE A 32 -11.07 -1.76 7.29
C PHE A 32 -9.98 -1.10 8.15
N PHE A 33 -10.31 -0.01 8.85
CA PHE A 33 -9.38 0.71 9.72
C PHE A 33 -9.04 -0.03 11.03
N GLN A 34 -9.59 -1.23 11.27
CA GLN A 34 -9.23 -2.07 12.42
C GLN A 34 -8.20 -3.14 12.10
N PHE A 35 -7.87 -3.36 10.81
CA PHE A 35 -6.84 -4.33 10.46
C PHE A 35 -5.47 -3.85 10.92
N ARG A 36 -4.61 -4.78 11.34
CA ARG A 36 -3.21 -4.48 11.71
C ARG A 36 -2.28 -4.49 10.51
N TYR A 37 -2.62 -5.29 9.49
CA TYR A 37 -1.83 -5.52 8.30
C TYR A 37 -2.73 -5.41 7.07
N ILE A 38 -2.31 -4.65 6.06
CA ILE A 38 -3.09 -4.44 4.84
C ILE A 38 -2.21 -4.66 3.63
N ALA A 39 -2.58 -5.60 2.76
CA ALA A 39 -1.91 -5.83 1.49
C ALA A 39 -2.47 -4.88 0.41
N ALA A 40 -1.68 -3.88 0.03
CA ALA A 40 -2.00 -2.95 -1.05
C ALA A 40 -1.49 -3.52 -2.38
N VAL A 41 -2.39 -4.18 -3.12
CA VAL A 41 -2.13 -4.83 -4.40
C VAL A 41 -2.73 -4.04 -5.55
N SER A 42 -2.04 -4.02 -6.68
CA SER A 42 -2.47 -3.33 -7.90
C SER A 42 -3.64 -4.03 -8.60
N GLY A 43 -4.48 -3.21 -9.24
CA GLY A 43 -5.54 -3.70 -10.12
C GLY A 43 -5.02 -3.90 -11.54
N ASN A 44 -5.28 -2.91 -12.39
CA ASN A 44 -4.79 -2.88 -13.78
C ASN A 44 -3.49 -2.07 -13.94
N SER A 45 -3.18 -1.19 -13.00
CA SER A 45 -2.04 -0.26 -13.07
C SER A 45 -1.41 -0.10 -11.69
N TYR A 46 -1.90 0.84 -10.87
CA TYR A 46 -1.47 1.03 -9.48
C TYR A 46 -2.46 0.42 -8.48
N SER A 47 -2.12 0.47 -7.19
CA SER A 47 -3.02 0.08 -6.10
C SER A 47 -3.82 1.29 -5.64
N GLY A 48 -5.09 1.38 -6.05
CA GLY A 48 -6.00 2.42 -5.57
C GLY A 48 -6.41 2.28 -4.09
N LEU A 49 -5.83 1.31 -3.36
CA LEU A 49 -6.02 1.11 -1.92
C LEU A 49 -4.87 1.70 -1.10
N LEU A 50 -3.72 1.98 -1.73
CA LEU A 50 -2.50 2.32 -1.02
C LEU A 50 -2.66 3.56 -0.15
N LYS A 51 -3.32 4.60 -0.66
CA LYS A 51 -3.60 5.84 0.08
C LYS A 51 -4.38 5.57 1.37
N GLU A 52 -5.52 4.88 1.27
CA GLU A 52 -6.37 4.57 2.43
C GLU A 52 -5.69 3.60 3.39
N ALA A 53 -4.89 2.67 2.88
CA ALA A 53 -4.08 1.77 3.69
C ALA A 53 -3.02 2.55 4.52
N LEU A 54 -2.34 3.54 3.94
CA LEU A 54 -1.41 4.38 4.70
C LEU A 54 -2.12 5.22 5.76
N TRP A 55 -3.30 5.77 5.45
CA TRP A 55 -4.11 6.50 6.43
C TRP A 55 -4.68 5.63 7.56
N SER A 56 -4.72 4.31 7.40
CA SER A 56 -5.29 3.42 8.41
C SER A 56 -4.44 3.23 9.67
N ASN A 57 -3.18 3.68 9.66
CA ASN A 57 -2.19 3.32 10.69
C ASN A 57 -1.99 1.80 10.84
N SER A 58 -2.20 1.06 9.74
CA SER A 58 -1.83 -0.36 9.61
C SER A 58 -0.43 -0.49 9.05
N CYS A 59 0.22 -1.63 9.32
CA CYS A 59 1.41 -2.00 8.59
C CYS A 59 1.03 -2.40 7.16
N VAL A 60 1.34 -1.54 6.19
CA VAL A 60 1.01 -1.76 4.78
C VAL A 60 2.04 -2.69 4.14
N LEU A 61 1.59 -3.79 3.56
CA LEU A 61 2.37 -4.62 2.64
C LEU A 61 2.06 -4.12 1.22
N ARG A 62 2.97 -3.35 0.64
CA ARG A 62 2.77 -2.75 -0.69
C ARG A 62 3.42 -3.65 -1.74
N GLN A 63 2.61 -4.10 -2.69
CA GLN A 63 3.11 -4.73 -3.91
C GLN A 63 3.88 -3.71 -4.75
N ASP A 64 5.05 -4.09 -5.23
CA ASP A 64 5.78 -3.33 -6.24
C ASP A 64 4.93 -3.17 -7.51
N SER A 65 5.14 -2.07 -8.22
CA SER A 65 4.31 -1.71 -9.37
C SER A 65 5.14 -1.01 -10.45
N HIS A 66 4.91 -1.38 -11.70
CA HIS A 66 5.45 -0.66 -12.86
C HIS A 66 4.83 0.73 -13.06
N ALA A 67 3.68 0.98 -12.44
CA ALA A 67 2.99 2.26 -12.45
C ALA A 67 2.67 2.66 -11.00
N GLY A 68 3.30 3.72 -10.51
CA GLY A 68 3.03 4.29 -9.20
C GLY A 68 2.24 5.60 -9.31
N GLU A 69 1.51 5.92 -8.26
CA GLU A 69 0.93 7.25 -8.06
C GLU A 69 2.02 8.29 -7.75
N TRP A 70 1.70 9.56 -8.00
CA TRP A 70 2.65 10.68 -7.88
C TRP A 70 3.31 10.79 -6.50
N TYR A 71 2.60 10.36 -5.45
CA TYR A 71 3.06 10.47 -4.07
C TYR A 71 3.99 9.34 -3.64
N GLU A 72 4.01 8.22 -4.38
CA GLU A 72 4.75 7.02 -3.96
C GLU A 72 6.26 7.27 -3.94
N ARG A 73 6.75 8.29 -4.65
CA ARG A 73 8.15 8.74 -4.61
C ARG A 73 8.59 9.33 -3.26
N PHE A 74 7.64 9.67 -2.38
CA PHE A 74 7.90 10.17 -1.03
C PHE A 74 7.83 9.05 0.01
N LEU A 75 7.57 7.81 -0.42
CA LEU A 75 7.52 6.64 0.43
C LEU A 75 8.79 5.81 0.23
N GLU A 76 9.24 5.21 1.32
CA GLU A 76 10.47 4.42 1.38
C GLU A 76 10.15 3.00 1.89
N PRO A 77 10.64 1.96 1.20
CA PRO A 77 10.46 0.58 1.64
C PRO A 77 11.12 0.35 3.00
N TRP A 78 10.49 -0.45 3.84
CA TRP A 78 10.87 -0.76 5.23
C TRP A 78 10.85 0.44 6.20
N VAL A 79 10.54 1.64 5.73
CA VAL A 79 10.32 2.82 6.57
C VAL A 79 8.83 3.11 6.68
N HIS A 80 8.13 3.14 5.54
CA HIS A 80 6.71 3.53 5.44
C HIS A 80 5.78 2.37 5.11
N TYR A 81 6.33 1.28 4.54
CA TYR A 81 5.60 0.08 4.17
C TYR A 81 6.55 -1.11 4.05
N VAL A 82 6.03 -2.33 4.08
CA VAL A 82 6.75 -3.58 3.77
C VAL A 82 6.65 -3.84 2.26
N PRO A 83 7.76 -3.88 1.50
CA PRO A 83 7.72 -4.17 0.07
C PRO A 83 7.41 -5.65 -0.19
N VAL A 84 6.57 -5.89 -1.20
CA VAL A 84 6.23 -7.21 -1.76
C VAL A 84 6.57 -7.17 -3.25
N GLU A 85 7.09 -8.25 -3.81
CA GLU A 85 7.46 -8.34 -5.24
C GLU A 85 6.26 -8.10 -6.16
N PHE A 86 6.55 -7.59 -7.37
CA PHE A 86 5.53 -7.28 -8.38
C PHE A 86 4.66 -8.50 -8.71
N ASP A 87 5.22 -9.70 -8.69
CA ASP A 87 4.46 -10.92 -8.98
C ASP A 87 3.82 -11.55 -7.74
N LEU A 88 3.92 -10.96 -6.54
CA LEU A 88 3.44 -11.52 -5.27
C LEU A 88 4.11 -12.85 -4.87
N SER A 89 5.28 -13.19 -5.43
CA SER A 89 5.97 -14.45 -5.14
C SER A 89 6.44 -14.58 -3.69
N ASP A 90 6.73 -13.45 -3.04
CA ASP A 90 7.20 -13.36 -1.65
C ASP A 90 6.09 -12.94 -0.67
N LEU A 91 4.83 -12.82 -1.11
CA LEU A 91 3.74 -12.28 -0.29
C LEU A 91 3.59 -13.02 1.05
N PHE A 92 3.61 -14.37 1.03
CA PHE A 92 3.48 -15.15 2.26
C PHE A 92 4.70 -14.98 3.18
N GLU A 93 5.91 -14.90 2.63
CA GLU A 93 7.12 -14.63 3.40
C GLU A 93 7.00 -13.27 4.11
N LYS A 94 6.53 -12.23 3.42
CA LYS A 94 6.35 -10.90 4.00
C LYS A 94 5.25 -10.85 5.05
N ILE A 95 4.17 -11.61 4.88
CA ILE A 95 3.13 -11.75 5.92
C ILE A 95 3.69 -12.44 7.16
N GLU A 96 4.40 -13.56 7.00
CA GLU A 96 5.00 -14.30 8.12
C GLU A 96 6.09 -13.47 8.83
N TRP A 97 6.89 -12.71 8.07
CA TRP A 97 7.82 -11.73 8.62
C TRP A 97 7.09 -10.67 9.45
N ALA A 98 6.03 -10.07 8.91
CA ALA A 98 5.28 -9.03 9.60
C ALA A 98 4.65 -9.52 10.91
N ILE A 99 4.08 -10.74 10.90
CA ILE A 99 3.50 -11.36 12.10
C ILE A 99 4.57 -11.63 13.17
N SER A 100 5.80 -11.97 12.77
CA SER A 100 6.91 -12.24 13.69
C SER A 100 7.66 -10.99 14.18
N HIS A 101 7.42 -9.82 13.56
CA HIS A 101 8.08 -8.55 13.83
C HIS A 101 7.05 -7.43 14.12
N ASP A 102 6.11 -7.70 15.03
CA ASP A 102 4.97 -6.81 15.32
C ASP A 102 5.43 -5.42 15.82
N ASP A 103 6.53 -5.33 16.56
CA ASP A 103 7.10 -4.06 17.05
C ASP A 103 7.68 -3.21 15.90
N GLU A 104 8.37 -3.84 14.94
CA GLU A 104 8.85 -3.19 13.72
C GLU A 104 7.68 -2.75 12.84
N CYS A 105 6.66 -3.60 12.70
CA CYS A 105 5.46 -3.28 11.92
C CYS A 105 4.69 -2.09 12.52
N ARG A 106 4.64 -1.94 13.85
CA ARG A 106 4.05 -0.75 14.47
C ARG A 106 4.79 0.53 14.10
N LYS A 107 6.13 0.52 14.11
CA LYS A 107 6.94 1.68 13.67
C LYS A 107 6.72 2.00 12.20
N ILE A 108 6.69 0.98 11.34
CA ILE A 108 6.43 1.14 9.90
C ILE A 108 5.04 1.74 9.67
N ALA A 109 4.02 1.25 10.39
CA ALA A 109 2.66 1.75 10.31
C ALA A 109 2.57 3.22 10.72
N GLU A 110 3.17 3.58 11.87
CA GLU A 110 3.20 4.96 12.39
C GLU A 110 3.89 5.92 11.42
N ASN A 111 5.03 5.52 10.85
CA ASN A 111 5.74 6.29 9.84
C ASN A 111 4.91 6.46 8.57
N GLY A 112 4.35 5.37 8.02
CA GLY A 112 3.51 5.41 6.84
C GLY A 112 2.29 6.32 7.02
N HIS A 113 1.67 6.25 8.20
CA HIS A 113 0.53 7.09 8.58
C HIS A 113 0.90 8.56 8.71
N THR A 114 2.00 8.86 9.39
CA THR A 114 2.51 10.23 9.57
C THR A 114 2.85 10.85 8.22
N SER A 115 3.58 10.11 7.37
CA SER A 115 3.93 10.57 6.03
C SER A 115 2.70 10.76 5.15
N ALA A 116 1.68 9.90 5.23
CA ALA A 116 0.44 10.12 4.52
C ALA A 116 -0.28 11.41 4.97
N PHE A 117 -0.27 11.73 6.26
CA PHE A 117 -0.79 13.02 6.73
C PHE A 117 -0.04 14.20 6.12
N GLU A 118 1.29 14.16 6.08
CA GLU A 118 2.10 15.26 5.53
C GLU A 118 1.99 15.38 4.00
N ILE A 119 1.97 14.25 3.28
CA ILE A 119 1.89 14.23 1.82
C ILE A 119 0.53 14.71 1.32
N PHE A 120 -0.55 14.35 2.01
CA PHE A 120 -1.92 14.61 1.55
C PHE A 120 -2.56 15.86 2.19
N ARG A 121 -1.77 16.72 2.88
CA ARG A 121 -2.26 18.07 3.25
C ARG A 121 -2.58 18.85 1.99
N GLU A 122 -3.59 19.71 2.06
CA GLU A 122 -4.00 20.56 0.94
C GLU A 122 -2.81 21.38 0.43
N GLU A 123 -2.04 21.98 1.34
CA GLU A 123 -0.87 22.79 1.01
C GLU A 123 0.24 21.98 0.32
N SER A 124 0.45 20.73 0.74
CA SER A 124 1.44 19.83 0.13
C SER A 124 1.05 19.44 -1.29
N VAL A 125 -0.23 19.15 -1.51
CA VAL A 125 -0.78 18.79 -2.82
C VAL A 125 -0.72 20.00 -3.75
N ASP A 126 -1.13 21.18 -3.29
CA ASP A 126 -1.08 22.43 -4.06
C ASP A 126 0.34 22.77 -4.48
N ALA A 127 1.30 22.68 -3.55
CA ALA A 127 2.71 22.90 -3.83
C ALA A 127 3.24 21.94 -4.89
N TYR A 128 2.89 20.64 -4.79
CA TYR A 128 3.28 19.63 -5.76
C TYR A 128 2.73 19.93 -7.16
N ILE A 129 1.44 20.27 -7.25
CA ILE A 129 0.78 20.61 -8.52
C ILE A 129 1.41 21.85 -9.14
N PHE A 130 1.57 22.93 -8.36
CA PHE A 130 2.16 24.18 -8.82
C PHE A 130 3.59 23.98 -9.34
N GLN A 131 4.42 23.25 -8.58
CA GLN A 131 5.79 22.93 -9.00
C GLN A 131 5.81 22.08 -10.27
N THR A 132 4.93 21.08 -10.37
CA THR A 132 4.84 20.19 -11.54
C THR A 132 4.48 20.97 -12.80
N ILE A 133 3.47 21.86 -12.73
CA ILE A 133 3.05 22.70 -13.85
C ILE A 133 4.19 23.61 -14.31
N ASN A 134 4.80 24.36 -13.38
CA ASN A 134 5.85 25.32 -13.71
C ASN A 134 7.10 24.67 -14.33
N ASN A 135 7.41 23.43 -13.95
CA ASN A 135 8.57 22.71 -14.48
C ASN A 135 8.34 22.15 -15.89
N HIS A 136 7.09 21.90 -16.30
CA HIS A 136 6.77 21.19 -17.55
C HIS A 136 6.05 22.05 -18.59
N ILE A 137 5.44 23.16 -18.18
CA ILE A 137 4.76 24.10 -19.06
C ILE A 137 5.45 25.46 -18.85
N PRO A 138 6.53 25.76 -19.60
CA PRO A 138 7.13 27.09 -19.53
C PRO A 138 6.10 28.14 -19.97
N GLY A 139 5.99 29.20 -19.18
CA GLY A 139 5.18 30.39 -19.49
C GLY A 139 5.75 31.24 -20.62
#